data_AF-A0A842KLS5-F1
#
_entry.id   AF-A0A842KLS5-F1
#
_cell.length_a   1.000
_cell.length_b   1.000
_cell.length_c   1.000
_cell.angle_alpha   90.00
_cell.angle_beta   90.00
_cell.angle_gamma   90.00
#
_symmetry.space_group_name_H-M   'P 1'
#
loop_
_entity.id
_entity.type
_entity.pdbx_description
1 polymer ?
#
loop_
_entity_poly.entity_id
_entity_poly.type
_entity_poly.pdbx_seq_one_letter_code
_entity_poly.pdbx_strand_id
1 'polypeptide(L)'
;MNEKRKQIYVLASPCNQGKTTTALLLEKYFRSKGLRVACLQTMKGQYDVGTFLQHNCYQYTLPLEAAKSKKMLELWLPKGYDKYILEVTLPHGPIGAAYIDLFQKINEVISNEVKDNWKNYVLGISSSFLSIWDLIYARNVQRVITKVPSKIESPCVDTSFNLHHPEDFVSDTVNPKMLLPKSDARVVAVGAFPAEFWDIYPNLKWYGYDYVKFMDEYRTERYELAIVGSCLDRNLKLLHKPEKSPVICYQPSCYLESSTLSCEDQHSNMLVKSDPLEIFRRIKEEPVGTPLADEGCLYEVYNNKFWTPDCDILWNNRNLPMLSQKDNMTFCNGWILPQYLIREGYLEV
;
A
#
# COMPACT_ATOMS: atom_id res chain seq x y z
N MET A 1 15.21 32.48 -1.21
CA MET A 1 15.23 31.25 -0.37
C MET A 1 14.79 30.09 -1.26
N ASN A 2 15.70 29.22 -1.68
CA ASN A 2 15.36 28.04 -2.48
C ASN A 2 14.63 27.05 -1.58
N GLU A 3 13.30 27.00 -1.63
CA GLU A 3 12.57 25.82 -1.15
C GLU A 3 13.20 24.61 -1.85
N LYS A 4 13.88 23.76 -1.07
CA LYS A 4 14.39 22.48 -1.59
C LYS A 4 13.18 21.71 -2.09
N ARG A 5 12.98 21.73 -3.41
CA ARG A 5 11.91 21.02 -4.12
C ARG A 5 11.88 19.57 -3.64
N LYS A 6 10.73 19.13 -3.14
CA LYS A 6 10.55 17.78 -2.62
C LYS A 6 10.51 16.80 -3.79
N GLN A 7 11.27 15.72 -3.69
CA GLN A 7 11.45 14.78 -4.80
C GLN A 7 10.70 13.48 -4.54
N ILE A 8 10.08 12.94 -5.59
CA ILE A 8 9.43 11.62 -5.58
C ILE A 8 10.11 10.69 -6.57
N TYR A 9 10.48 9.50 -6.10
CA TYR A 9 11.11 8.43 -6.85
C TYR A 9 10.07 7.34 -7.05
N VAL A 10 9.62 7.15 -8.28
CA VAL A 10 8.64 6.11 -8.61
C VAL A 10 9.39 4.84 -8.93
N LEU A 11 9.19 3.79 -8.14
CA LEU A 11 9.68 2.44 -8.38
C LEU A 11 8.52 1.60 -8.92
N ALA A 12 8.64 1.11 -10.15
CA ALA A 12 7.53 0.48 -10.86
C ALA A 12 7.90 -0.94 -11.29
N SER A 13 7.12 -1.93 -10.87
CA SER A 13 7.28 -3.32 -11.34
C SER A 13 6.11 -4.22 -10.93
N PRO A 14 5.85 -5.33 -11.65
CA PRO A 14 5.24 -6.54 -11.09
C PRO A 14 5.86 -7.00 -9.76
N CYS A 15 5.18 -7.90 -9.06
CA CYS A 15 5.66 -8.52 -7.83
C CYS A 15 6.99 -9.28 -8.05
N ASN A 16 7.73 -9.49 -6.95
CA ASN A 16 8.96 -10.31 -6.90
C ASN A 16 10.17 -9.84 -7.74
N GLN A 17 10.14 -8.59 -8.23
CA GLN A 17 11.26 -7.98 -8.96
C GLN A 17 12.26 -7.22 -8.07
N GLY A 18 12.11 -7.27 -6.74
CA GLY A 18 12.99 -6.57 -5.79
C GLY A 18 12.64 -5.10 -5.53
N LYS A 19 11.43 -4.65 -5.89
CA LYS A 19 10.96 -3.27 -5.71
C LYS A 19 11.07 -2.78 -4.25
N THR A 20 10.54 -3.56 -3.30
CA THR A 20 10.54 -3.21 -1.87
C THR A 20 11.94 -3.19 -1.28
N THR A 21 12.78 -4.17 -1.66
CA THR A 21 14.20 -4.16 -1.32
C THR A 21 14.90 -2.89 -1.82
N THR A 22 14.69 -2.51 -3.08
CA THR A 22 15.23 -1.28 -3.65
C THR A 22 14.71 -0.05 -2.90
N ALA A 23 13.41 0.00 -2.55
CA ALA A 23 12.82 1.09 -1.79
C ALA A 23 13.50 1.27 -0.42
N LEU A 24 13.68 0.18 0.33
CA LEU A 24 14.33 0.20 1.65
C LEU A 24 15.81 0.59 1.59
N LEU A 25 16.54 0.11 0.58
CA LEU A 25 17.95 0.50 0.40
C LEU A 25 18.08 1.97 0.00
N LEU A 26 17.19 2.47 -0.85
CA LEU A 26 17.16 3.86 -1.27
C LEU A 26 16.74 4.78 -0.11
N GLU A 27 15.79 4.35 0.73
CA GLU A 27 15.44 5.00 1.99
C GLU A 27 16.68 5.12 2.88
N LYS A 28 17.37 4.00 3.13
CA LYS A 28 18.56 3.95 3.98
C LYS A 28 19.67 4.87 3.46
N TYR A 29 19.85 4.93 2.14
CA TYR A 29 20.80 5.84 1.50
C TYR A 29 20.45 7.32 1.73
N PHE A 30 19.19 7.73 1.58
CA PHE A 30 18.81 9.12 1.82
C PHE A 30 18.83 9.48 3.30
N ARG A 31 18.40 8.55 4.17
CA ARG A 31 18.46 8.72 5.62
C ARG A 31 19.89 8.86 6.13
N SER A 32 20.86 8.10 5.59
CA SER A 32 22.28 8.25 5.95
C SER A 32 22.85 9.62 5.56
N LYS A 33 22.20 10.34 4.64
CA LYS A 33 22.49 11.74 4.29
C LYS A 33 21.72 12.77 5.14
N GLY A 34 21.05 12.33 6.21
CA GLY A 34 20.29 13.20 7.11
C GLY A 34 18.96 13.71 6.52
N LEU A 35 18.44 13.07 5.48
CA LEU A 35 17.16 13.45 4.86
C LEU A 35 16.00 12.68 5.47
N ARG A 36 14.84 13.33 5.58
CA ARG A 36 13.59 12.65 5.97
C ARG A 36 12.96 11.99 4.75
N VAL A 37 12.65 10.70 4.85
CA VAL A 37 12.11 9.91 3.73
C VAL A 37 10.75 9.32 4.10
N ALA A 38 9.78 9.43 3.20
CA ALA A 38 8.52 8.72 3.26
C ALA A 38 8.47 7.65 2.16
N CYS A 39 8.26 6.40 2.52
CA CYS A 39 7.94 5.34 1.57
C CYS A 39 6.42 5.35 1.35
N LEU A 40 5.98 5.18 0.11
CA LEU A 40 4.59 5.26 -0.31
C LEU A 40 4.25 4.01 -1.13
N GLN A 41 3.04 3.47 -0.97
CA GLN A 41 2.58 2.31 -1.74
C GLN A 41 1.19 2.53 -2.33
N THR A 42 0.97 2.09 -3.57
CA THR A 42 -0.32 2.23 -4.29
C THR A 42 -1.30 1.09 -4.04
N MET A 43 -0.80 -0.13 -3.83
CA MET A 43 -1.58 -1.30 -3.48
C MET A 43 -1.06 -1.83 -2.15
N LYS A 44 -2.01 -2.06 -1.23
CA LYS A 44 -1.75 -2.18 0.21
C LYS A 44 -0.96 -3.44 0.55
N GLY A 45 0.15 -3.20 1.25
CA GLY A 45 1.04 -4.18 1.82
C GLY A 45 0.64 -4.63 3.22
N GLN A 46 -0.50 -5.31 3.37
CA GLN A 46 -0.71 -6.17 4.55
C GLN A 46 0.50 -7.10 4.76
N TYR A 47 1.09 -7.54 3.66
CA TYR A 47 2.30 -8.35 3.57
C TYR A 47 3.60 -7.56 3.81
N ASP A 48 3.65 -6.27 3.47
CA ASP A 48 4.89 -5.48 3.49
C ASP A 48 5.02 -4.55 4.71
N VAL A 49 3.92 -4.24 5.41
CA VAL A 49 3.93 -3.37 6.59
C VAL A 49 4.87 -3.90 7.66
N GLY A 50 4.84 -5.22 7.92
CA GLY A 50 5.79 -5.85 8.83
C GLY A 50 7.23 -5.54 8.45
N THR A 51 7.57 -5.65 7.15
CA THR A 51 8.90 -5.38 6.61
C THR A 51 9.31 -3.92 6.82
N PHE A 52 8.48 -2.95 6.44
CA PHE A 52 8.82 -1.52 6.59
C PHE A 52 8.92 -1.10 8.06
N LEU A 53 7.99 -1.54 8.91
CA LEU A 53 8.00 -1.22 10.33
C LEU A 53 9.20 -1.84 11.05
N GLN A 54 9.60 -3.07 10.69
CA GLN A 54 10.83 -3.69 11.22
C GLN A 54 12.11 -2.92 10.84
N HIS A 55 12.10 -2.18 9.73
CA HIS A 55 13.19 -1.31 9.31
C HIS A 55 13.08 0.14 9.83
N ASN A 56 12.10 0.42 10.69
CA ASN A 56 11.78 1.76 11.21
C ASN A 56 11.57 2.78 10.08
N CYS A 57 10.89 2.37 9.01
CA CYS A 57 10.59 3.22 7.87
C CYS A 57 9.15 3.76 7.95
N TYR A 58 8.98 5.05 7.70
CA TYR A 58 7.65 5.62 7.51
C TYR A 58 7.07 5.15 6.19
N GLN A 59 5.94 4.45 6.23
CA GLN A 59 5.28 3.87 5.07
C GLN A 59 3.83 4.33 5.01
N TYR A 60 3.48 5.07 3.97
CA TYR A 60 2.13 5.60 3.78
C TYR A 60 1.46 4.88 2.63
N THR A 61 0.15 4.80 2.72
CA THR A 61 -0.61 4.31 1.60
C THR A 61 -1.21 5.46 0.79
N LEU A 62 -1.09 5.37 -0.53
CA LEU A 62 -1.84 6.22 -1.43
C LEU A 62 -3.14 5.51 -1.84
N PRO A 63 -4.32 6.05 -1.54
CA PRO A 63 -5.57 5.50 -2.06
C PRO A 63 -5.70 5.74 -3.57
N LEU A 64 -6.57 5.00 -4.24
CA LEU A 64 -6.72 5.09 -5.69
C LEU A 64 -7.17 6.47 -6.17
N GLU A 65 -7.91 7.21 -5.35
CA GLU A 65 -8.29 8.59 -5.65
C GLU A 65 -7.08 9.55 -5.78
N ALA A 66 -5.92 9.21 -5.21
CA ALA A 66 -4.69 9.96 -5.40
C ALA A 66 -4.20 9.89 -6.86
N ALA A 67 -4.59 8.85 -7.61
CA ALA A 67 -4.19 8.65 -9.01
C ALA A 67 -4.95 9.52 -10.02
N LYS A 68 -5.99 10.24 -9.58
CA LYS A 68 -6.80 11.09 -10.49
C LYS A 68 -5.97 12.20 -11.14
N SER A 69 -5.11 12.86 -10.38
CA SER A 69 -4.24 13.92 -10.88
C SER A 69 -3.09 14.18 -9.92
N LYS A 70 -2.05 14.88 -10.39
CA LYS A 70 -0.94 15.32 -9.54
C LYS A 70 -1.42 16.17 -8.35
N LYS A 71 -2.43 17.02 -8.56
CA LYS A 71 -3.03 17.83 -7.50
C LYS A 71 -3.68 16.96 -6.42
N MET A 72 -4.38 15.90 -6.83
CA MET A 72 -4.99 14.94 -5.90
C MET A 72 -3.93 14.14 -5.15
N LEU A 73 -2.92 13.62 -5.85
CA LEU A 73 -1.77 12.96 -5.24
C LEU A 73 -1.16 13.81 -4.12
N GLU A 74 -0.89 15.08 -4.38
CA GLU A 74 -0.28 16.00 -3.41
C GLU A 74 -1.09 16.15 -2.12
N LEU A 75 -2.43 16.03 -2.17
CA LEU A 75 -3.28 16.05 -0.98
C LEU A 75 -3.09 14.82 -0.08
N TRP A 76 -2.59 13.71 -0.64
CA TRP A 76 -2.31 12.46 0.04
C TRP A 76 -0.83 12.29 0.41
N LEU A 77 0.05 13.21 0.00
CA LEU A 77 1.46 13.17 0.36
C LEU A 77 1.71 13.83 1.73
N PRO A 78 2.27 13.13 2.72
CA PRO A 78 2.52 13.67 4.06
C PRO A 78 3.53 14.80 4.02
N LYS A 79 3.26 15.91 4.71
CA LYS A 79 4.25 16.98 4.89
C LYS A 79 5.42 16.55 5.79
N GLY A 80 6.52 17.30 5.72
CA GLY A 80 7.66 17.14 6.62
C GLY A 80 8.79 16.23 6.11
N TYR A 81 8.64 15.63 4.93
CA TYR A 81 9.65 14.78 4.32
C TYR A 81 10.39 15.51 3.19
N ASP A 82 11.63 15.09 2.89
CA ASP A 82 12.47 15.60 1.81
C ASP A 82 12.39 14.75 0.55
N LYS A 83 12.24 13.44 0.73
CA LYS A 83 12.18 12.43 -0.32
C LYS A 83 10.96 11.56 -0.13
N TYR A 84 10.35 11.18 -1.25
CA TYR A 84 9.24 10.26 -1.31
C TYR A 84 9.65 9.10 -2.22
N ILE A 85 9.45 7.87 -1.79
CA ILE A 85 9.72 6.68 -2.61
C ILE A 85 8.37 5.99 -2.83
N LEU A 86 7.85 6.05 -4.04
CA LEU A 86 6.56 5.49 -4.40
C LEU A 86 6.72 4.15 -5.10
N GLU A 87 6.25 3.09 -4.46
CA GLU A 87 6.13 1.77 -5.09
C GLU A 87 4.80 1.65 -5.84
N VAL A 88 4.89 1.38 -7.14
CA VAL A 88 3.75 1.06 -8.02
C VAL A 88 3.86 -0.40 -8.44
N THR A 89 2.95 -1.22 -7.92
CA THR A 89 2.83 -2.63 -8.31
C THR A 89 1.96 -2.77 -9.56
N LEU A 90 2.35 -3.69 -10.45
CA LEU A 90 1.68 -3.92 -11.75
C LEU A 90 1.45 -2.61 -12.53
N PRO A 91 2.52 -1.87 -12.85
CA PRO A 91 2.39 -0.55 -13.48
C PRO A 91 1.76 -0.60 -14.88
N HIS A 92 1.76 -1.77 -15.53
CA HIS A 92 1.14 -2.02 -16.83
C HIS A 92 -0.34 -2.43 -16.75
N GLY A 93 -0.87 -2.65 -15.54
CA GLY A 93 -2.30 -2.80 -15.30
C GLY A 93 -2.98 -1.44 -15.12
N PRO A 94 -4.31 -1.36 -15.26
CA PRO A 94 -5.05 -0.09 -15.28
C PRO A 94 -4.90 0.73 -13.99
N ILE A 95 -4.86 0.07 -12.83
CA ILE A 95 -4.64 0.71 -11.54
C ILE A 95 -3.23 1.27 -11.43
N GLY A 96 -2.20 0.45 -11.72
CA GLY A 96 -0.81 0.89 -11.67
C GLY A 96 -0.54 2.01 -12.67
N ALA A 97 -1.07 1.90 -13.88
CA ALA A 97 -0.96 2.88 -14.94
C ALA A 97 -1.55 4.24 -14.57
N ALA A 98 -2.68 4.25 -13.85
CA ALA A 98 -3.28 5.49 -13.35
C ALA A 98 -2.32 6.29 -12.46
N TYR A 99 -1.47 5.61 -11.68
CA TYR A 99 -0.40 6.25 -10.92
C TYR A 99 0.80 6.62 -11.78
N ILE A 100 1.26 5.75 -12.66
CA ILE A 100 2.39 6.04 -13.57
C ILE A 100 2.13 7.28 -14.40
N ASP A 101 0.90 7.46 -14.86
CA ASP A 101 0.47 8.61 -15.66
C ASP A 101 0.75 9.97 -14.99
N LEU A 102 0.83 10.01 -13.66
CA LEU A 102 1.11 11.23 -12.89
C LEU A 102 2.56 11.75 -13.03
N PHE A 103 3.47 10.93 -13.55
CA PHE A 103 4.91 11.18 -13.47
C PHE A 103 5.58 11.10 -14.84
N GLN A 104 6.60 11.94 -15.05
CA GLN A 104 7.42 11.94 -16.26
C GLN A 104 8.64 11.05 -16.15
N LYS A 105 9.04 10.70 -14.92
CA LYS A 105 10.26 9.94 -14.61
C LYS A 105 9.92 8.72 -13.79
N ILE A 106 10.23 7.54 -14.32
CA ILE A 106 9.91 6.25 -13.73
C ILE A 106 11.19 5.44 -13.58
N ASN A 107 11.38 4.80 -12.43
CA ASN A 107 12.43 3.79 -12.24
C ASN A 107 11.76 2.42 -12.36
N GLU A 108 11.95 1.74 -13.49
CA GLU A 108 11.39 0.42 -13.72
C GLU A 108 12.32 -0.64 -13.11
N VAL A 109 11.81 -1.36 -12.11
CA VAL A 109 12.60 -2.33 -11.35
C VAL A 109 12.44 -3.72 -11.97
N ILE A 110 13.56 -4.28 -12.44
CA ILE A 110 13.56 -5.52 -13.23
C ILE A 110 14.60 -6.47 -12.66
N SER A 111 14.22 -7.71 -12.37
CA SER A 111 15.20 -8.71 -11.95
C SER A 111 16.12 -9.14 -13.08
N ASN A 112 17.39 -9.41 -12.76
CA ASN A 112 18.41 -9.79 -13.73
C ASN A 112 18.02 -11.02 -14.56
N GLU A 113 17.20 -11.92 -14.01
CA GLU A 113 16.68 -13.14 -14.67
C GLU A 113 15.80 -12.84 -15.88
N VAL A 114 15.08 -11.70 -15.89
CA VAL A 114 14.05 -11.39 -16.90
C VAL A 114 14.34 -10.10 -17.68
N LYS A 115 15.46 -9.43 -17.40
CA LYS A 115 15.81 -8.13 -17.99
C LYS A 115 15.84 -8.13 -19.52
N ASP A 116 16.31 -9.22 -20.13
CA ASP A 116 16.49 -9.32 -21.57
C ASP A 116 15.18 -9.71 -22.29
N ASN A 117 14.18 -10.19 -21.55
CA ASN A 117 12.89 -10.63 -22.06
C ASN A 117 11.71 -9.92 -21.37
N TRP A 118 11.94 -8.70 -20.88
CA TRP A 118 11.04 -8.03 -19.95
C TRP A 118 9.60 -7.86 -20.47
N LYS A 119 9.46 -7.45 -21.73
CA LYS A 119 8.14 -7.27 -22.34
C LYS A 119 7.34 -8.56 -22.36
N ASN A 120 7.95 -9.67 -22.77
CA ASN A 120 7.27 -10.96 -22.80
C ASN A 120 6.96 -11.47 -21.38
N TYR A 121 7.83 -11.19 -20.40
CA TYR A 121 7.54 -11.49 -19.00
C TYR A 121 6.27 -10.76 -18.52
N VAL A 122 6.17 -9.45 -18.77
CA VAL A 122 4.98 -8.66 -18.41
C VAL A 122 3.72 -9.16 -19.14
N LEU A 123 3.82 -9.47 -20.44
CA LEU A 123 2.71 -10.00 -21.22
C LEU A 123 2.29 -11.42 -20.78
N GLY A 124 3.21 -12.19 -20.21
CA GLY A 124 2.92 -13.47 -19.58
C GLY A 124 2.07 -13.35 -18.31
N ILE A 125 2.05 -12.18 -17.65
CA ILE A 125 1.15 -11.91 -16.51
C ILE A 125 -0.27 -11.63 -17.02
N SER A 126 -0.38 -10.76 -18.03
CA SER A 126 -1.64 -10.52 -18.74
C SER A 126 -1.36 -9.94 -20.12
N SER A 127 -1.89 -10.56 -21.17
CA SER A 127 -1.79 -10.05 -22.54
C SER A 127 -2.46 -8.68 -22.71
N SER A 128 -3.48 -8.40 -21.90
CA SER A 128 -4.22 -7.13 -21.90
C SER A 128 -3.36 -5.92 -21.51
N PHE A 129 -2.23 -6.13 -20.82
CA PHE A 129 -1.31 -5.05 -20.45
C PHE A 129 -0.61 -4.41 -21.65
N LEU A 130 -0.68 -5.02 -22.84
CA LEU A 130 -0.15 -4.41 -24.06
C LEU A 130 -0.84 -3.08 -24.39
N SER A 131 -2.14 -2.93 -24.07
CA SER A 131 -2.90 -1.69 -24.37
C SER A 131 -2.40 -0.48 -23.56
N ILE A 132 -1.69 -0.72 -22.47
CA ILE A 132 -1.16 0.30 -21.55
C ILE A 132 0.36 0.44 -21.70
N TRP A 133 1.02 -0.46 -22.43
CA TRP A 133 2.48 -0.51 -22.56
C TRP A 133 3.10 0.85 -22.92
N ASP A 134 2.55 1.51 -23.94
CA ASP A 134 3.06 2.77 -24.44
C ASP A 134 2.88 3.93 -23.46
N LEU A 135 1.93 3.85 -22.52
CA LEU A 135 1.74 4.87 -21.48
C LEU A 135 2.96 4.98 -20.56
N ILE A 136 3.62 3.86 -20.27
CA ILE A 136 4.85 3.82 -19.46
C ILE A 136 6.05 4.20 -20.31
N TYR A 137 6.20 3.58 -21.48
CA TYR A 137 7.41 3.71 -22.30
C TYR A 137 7.48 5.03 -23.09
N ALA A 138 6.41 5.82 -23.12
CA ALA A 138 6.44 7.22 -23.55
C ALA A 138 7.06 8.17 -22.51
N ARG A 139 7.38 7.68 -21.29
CA ARG A 139 8.02 8.47 -20.22
C ARG A 139 9.53 8.30 -20.21
N ASN A 140 10.23 9.09 -19.38
CA ASN A 140 11.64 8.87 -19.09
C ASN A 140 11.77 7.68 -18.11
N VAL A 141 12.06 6.50 -18.65
CA VAL A 141 12.19 5.25 -17.89
C VAL A 141 13.66 4.92 -17.63
N GLN A 142 14.06 4.95 -16.36
CA GLN A 142 15.34 4.43 -15.89
C GLN A 142 15.15 2.97 -15.46
N ARG A 143 15.89 2.04 -16.07
CA ARG A 143 15.89 0.65 -15.59
C ARG A 143 16.77 0.54 -14.34
N VAL A 144 16.25 -0.17 -13.34
CA VAL A 144 16.97 -0.55 -12.13
C VAL A 144 17.02 -2.06 -12.09
N ILE A 145 18.21 -2.63 -12.31
CA ILE A 145 18.35 -4.09 -12.38
C ILE A 145 18.63 -4.66 -10.98
N THR A 146 17.81 -5.61 -10.54
CA THR A 146 17.96 -6.25 -9.23
C THR A 146 18.48 -7.67 -9.36
N LYS A 147 18.96 -8.25 -8.25
CA LYS A 147 19.55 -9.61 -8.21
C LYS A 147 20.73 -9.77 -9.17
N VAL A 148 21.49 -8.69 -9.41
CA VAL A 148 22.72 -8.78 -10.21
C VAL A 148 23.82 -9.47 -9.39
N PRO A 149 24.68 -10.31 -9.98
CA PRO A 149 25.76 -10.97 -9.24
C PRO A 149 26.78 -10.00 -8.63
N SER A 150 26.95 -8.82 -9.26
CA SER A 150 27.84 -7.75 -8.82
C SER A 150 27.41 -6.42 -9.43
N LYS A 151 28.05 -5.33 -9.00
CA LYS A 151 27.83 -3.97 -9.52
C LYS A 151 27.89 -3.92 -11.05
N ILE A 152 26.95 -3.21 -11.67
CA ILE A 152 26.90 -2.91 -13.12
C ILE A 152 26.90 -1.40 -13.35
N GLU A 153 27.07 -0.95 -14.60
CA GLU A 153 27.11 0.47 -15.00
C GLU A 153 25.72 1.14 -15.07
N SER A 154 24.85 0.85 -14.10
CA SER A 154 23.52 1.46 -13.98
C SER A 154 23.01 1.29 -12.55
N PRO A 155 21.97 2.04 -12.13
CA PRO A 155 21.18 1.72 -10.94
C PRO A 155 20.92 0.22 -10.79
N CYS A 156 21.41 -0.37 -9.70
CA CYS A 156 21.21 -1.80 -9.47
C CYS A 156 21.24 -2.20 -8.00
N VAL A 157 20.62 -3.34 -7.70
CA VAL A 157 20.71 -4.02 -6.41
C VAL A 157 21.33 -5.40 -6.63
N ASP A 158 22.46 -5.66 -5.97
CA ASP A 158 23.14 -6.95 -6.09
C ASP A 158 22.52 -8.04 -5.20
N THR A 159 22.95 -9.29 -5.39
CA THR A 159 22.52 -10.45 -4.60
C THR A 159 22.94 -10.39 -3.12
N SER A 160 23.84 -9.47 -2.76
CA SER A 160 24.24 -9.18 -1.38
C SER A 160 23.45 -8.00 -0.78
N PHE A 161 22.36 -7.57 -1.43
CA PHE A 161 21.49 -6.48 -0.99
C PHE A 161 22.19 -5.11 -0.90
N ASN A 162 23.20 -4.86 -1.74
CA ASN A 162 23.79 -3.53 -1.86
C ASN A 162 23.16 -2.74 -3.00
N LEU A 163 22.84 -1.48 -2.73
CA LEU A 163 22.39 -0.52 -3.73
C LEU A 163 23.58 0.20 -4.36
N HIS A 164 23.69 0.12 -5.68
CA HIS A 164 24.70 0.81 -6.47
C HIS A 164 24.06 1.90 -7.33
N HIS A 165 24.82 2.96 -7.60
CA HIS A 165 24.38 4.11 -8.40
C HIS A 165 23.07 4.78 -7.94
N PRO A 166 22.85 5.02 -6.63
CA PRO A 166 21.63 5.67 -6.14
C PRO A 166 21.42 7.11 -6.68
N GLU A 167 22.51 7.78 -7.10
CA GLU A 167 22.48 9.10 -7.73
C GLU A 167 21.84 9.11 -9.12
N ASP A 168 21.84 7.98 -9.83
CA ASP A 168 21.33 7.86 -11.19
C ASP A 168 19.84 7.54 -11.23
N PHE A 169 19.20 7.34 -10.07
CA PHE A 169 17.74 7.19 -9.98
C PHE A 169 17.04 8.49 -10.40
N VAL A 170 16.03 8.35 -11.26
CA VAL A 170 15.26 9.49 -11.75
C VAL A 170 14.14 9.85 -10.77
N SER A 171 13.82 11.14 -10.68
CA SER A 171 12.79 11.65 -9.77
C SER A 171 12.02 12.83 -10.35
N ASP A 172 10.75 12.93 -10.00
CA ASP A 172 9.92 14.11 -10.21
C ASP A 172 9.86 15.01 -8.98
N THR A 173 9.28 16.21 -9.12
CA THR A 173 9.00 17.13 -8.02
C THR A 173 7.54 17.08 -7.63
N VAL A 174 7.26 17.14 -6.33
CA VAL A 174 5.92 17.17 -5.74
C VAL A 174 5.80 18.30 -4.71
N ASN A 175 4.58 18.74 -4.43
CA ASN A 175 4.26 19.65 -3.34
C ASN A 175 3.32 18.99 -2.31
N PRO A 176 3.86 18.30 -1.29
CA PRO A 176 3.09 17.55 -0.29
C PRO A 176 2.16 18.44 0.56
N LYS A 177 0.90 18.02 0.72
CA LYS A 177 -0.14 18.81 1.42
C LYS A 177 -0.82 18.09 2.58
N MET A 178 -0.68 16.77 2.70
CA MET A 178 -1.37 16.01 3.75
C MET A 178 -0.87 16.42 5.13
N LEU A 179 -1.82 16.72 6.00
CA LEU A 179 -1.65 16.90 7.43
C LEU A 179 -2.59 15.92 8.12
N LEU A 180 -2.05 15.15 9.05
CA LEU A 180 -2.83 14.28 9.92
C LEU A 180 -3.03 14.98 11.27
N PRO A 181 -4.20 14.83 11.91
CA PRO A 181 -4.40 15.29 13.27
C PRO A 181 -3.40 14.58 14.20
N LYS A 182 -3.14 15.19 15.35
CA LYS A 182 -2.27 14.64 16.39
C LYS A 182 -3.09 14.47 17.66
N SER A 183 -2.97 13.31 18.28
CA SER A 183 -3.63 12.98 19.53
C SER A 183 -2.65 12.33 20.49
N ASP A 184 -2.74 12.70 21.77
CA ASP A 184 -1.94 12.14 22.86
C ASP A 184 -2.59 10.89 23.49
N ALA A 185 -3.70 10.41 22.91
CA ALA A 185 -4.38 9.22 23.36
C ALA A 185 -3.44 8.02 23.46
N ARG A 186 -3.60 7.22 24.51
CA ARG A 186 -2.85 5.98 24.70
C ARG A 186 -3.40 4.91 23.77
N VAL A 187 -2.67 4.67 22.67
CA VAL A 187 -3.05 3.68 21.65
C VAL A 187 -2.15 2.46 21.71
N VAL A 188 -2.77 1.27 21.68
CA VAL A 188 -2.05 -0.01 21.54
C VAL A 188 -2.39 -0.64 20.20
N ALA A 189 -1.41 -1.27 19.56
CA ALA A 189 -1.61 -1.93 18.27
C ALA A 189 -0.86 -3.25 18.16
N VAL A 190 -1.38 -4.17 17.34
CA VAL A 190 -0.74 -5.43 16.99
C VAL A 190 -1.01 -5.76 15.52
N GLY A 191 -0.15 -6.53 14.88
CA GLY A 191 -0.26 -6.91 13.47
C GLY A 191 0.01 -5.75 12.51
N ALA A 192 -0.35 -5.95 11.26
CA ALA A 192 -0.23 -4.97 10.18
C ALA A 192 -1.44 -4.02 10.15
N PHE A 193 -1.18 -2.72 10.17
CA PHE A 193 -2.18 -1.65 10.06
C PHE A 193 -1.60 -0.46 9.29
N PRO A 194 -2.43 0.49 8.82
CA PRO A 194 -1.95 1.68 8.10
C PRO A 194 -0.98 2.52 8.97
N ALA A 195 0.23 2.81 8.49
CA ALA A 195 1.22 3.48 9.32
C ALA A 195 0.88 4.95 9.63
N GLU A 196 -0.13 5.52 8.97
CA GLU A 196 -0.72 6.82 9.29
C GLU A 196 -1.13 6.92 10.76
N PHE A 197 -1.47 5.80 11.41
CA PHE A 197 -1.74 5.77 12.85
C PHE A 197 -0.54 6.21 13.71
N TRP A 198 0.70 5.95 13.29
CA TRP A 198 1.90 6.41 14.01
C TRP A 198 2.06 7.93 13.98
N ASP A 199 1.63 8.54 12.88
CA ASP A 199 1.60 9.99 12.81
C ASP A 199 0.45 10.52 13.66
N ILE A 200 -0.73 9.92 13.63
CA ILE A 200 -1.86 10.43 14.44
C ILE A 200 -1.58 10.29 15.93
N TYR A 201 -0.96 9.18 16.35
CA TYR A 201 -0.70 8.83 17.74
C TYR A 201 0.80 8.61 17.96
N PRO A 202 1.59 9.66 18.27
CA PRO A 202 3.04 9.55 18.45
C PRO A 202 3.47 8.61 19.57
N ASN A 203 2.60 8.38 20.56
CA ASN A 203 2.84 7.49 21.70
C ASN A 203 2.26 6.08 21.50
N LEU A 204 1.85 5.73 20.28
CA LEU A 204 1.31 4.41 19.96
C LEU A 204 2.33 3.32 20.35
N LYS A 205 1.85 2.28 21.02
CA LYS A 205 2.65 1.10 21.35
C LYS A 205 2.30 -0.06 20.43
N TRP A 206 3.24 -0.43 19.57
CA TRP A 206 3.08 -1.56 18.66
C TRP A 206 3.76 -2.82 19.22
N TYR A 207 3.00 -3.90 19.28
CA TYR A 207 3.43 -5.21 19.76
C TYR A 207 4.02 -6.10 18.66
N GLY A 208 4.28 -5.56 17.46
CA GLY A 208 4.67 -6.40 16.33
C GLY A 208 3.54 -7.38 15.99
N TYR A 209 3.89 -8.65 15.82
CA TYR A 209 2.94 -9.75 15.65
C TYR A 209 2.78 -10.59 16.92
N ASP A 210 3.19 -10.08 18.09
CA ASP A 210 3.04 -10.75 19.39
C ASP A 210 1.65 -10.48 19.98
N TYR A 211 0.65 -11.22 19.50
CA TYR A 211 -0.73 -11.11 19.98
C TYR A 211 -0.87 -11.56 21.44
N VAL A 212 -0.02 -12.46 21.93
CA VAL A 212 -0.09 -12.93 23.32
C VAL A 212 0.25 -11.78 24.26
N LYS A 213 1.37 -11.10 24.02
CA LYS A 213 1.80 -9.96 24.85
C LYS A 213 0.87 -8.75 24.70
N PHE A 214 0.32 -8.53 23.50
CA PHE A 214 -0.70 -7.51 23.28
C PHE A 214 -1.93 -7.75 24.18
N MET A 215 -2.36 -9.01 24.34
CA MET A 215 -3.57 -9.36 25.09
C MET A 215 -3.51 -9.02 26.57
N ASP A 216 -2.31 -8.91 27.16
CA ASP A 216 -2.15 -8.53 28.57
C ASP A 216 -2.59 -7.09 28.82
N GLU A 217 -2.16 -6.14 27.97
CA GLU A 217 -2.61 -4.75 28.08
C GLU A 217 -4.05 -4.61 27.59
N TYR A 218 -4.41 -5.33 26.52
CA TYR A 218 -5.75 -5.35 25.93
C TYR A 218 -6.84 -5.72 26.96
N ARG A 219 -6.61 -6.74 27.80
CA ARG A 219 -7.57 -7.19 28.83
C ARG A 219 -7.76 -6.21 29.98
N THR A 220 -6.79 -5.33 30.22
CA THR A 220 -6.84 -4.39 31.35
C THR A 220 -7.46 -3.05 30.99
N GLU A 221 -7.81 -2.84 29.71
CA GLU A 221 -8.36 -1.59 29.16
C GLU A 221 -7.55 -0.34 29.57
N ARG A 222 -6.22 -0.48 29.71
CA ARG A 222 -5.30 0.63 30.05
C ARG A 222 -4.95 1.52 28.84
N TYR A 223 -5.86 1.63 27.88
CA TYR A 223 -5.69 2.34 26.62
C TYR A 223 -7.01 3.01 26.23
N GLU A 224 -6.90 4.04 25.39
CA GLU A 224 -8.03 4.80 24.86
C GLU A 224 -8.45 4.30 23.47
N LEU A 225 -7.56 3.64 22.73
CA LEU A 225 -7.86 2.99 21.46
C LEU A 225 -7.00 1.74 21.29
N ALA A 226 -7.58 0.67 20.75
CA ALA A 226 -6.83 -0.49 20.28
C ALA A 226 -6.94 -0.66 18.77
N ILE A 227 -5.84 -1.05 18.13
CA ILE A 227 -5.79 -1.39 16.71
C ILE A 227 -5.40 -2.87 16.58
N VAL A 228 -6.36 -3.69 16.16
CA VAL A 228 -6.12 -5.09 15.82
C VAL A 228 -5.83 -5.14 14.32
N GLY A 229 -4.56 -5.03 14.00
CA GLY A 229 -4.04 -5.21 12.65
C GLY A 229 -4.11 -6.67 12.19
N SER A 230 -3.79 -6.89 10.92
CA SER A 230 -3.79 -8.23 10.36
C SER A 230 -2.46 -8.97 10.53
N CYS A 231 -2.54 -10.27 10.80
CA CYS A 231 -1.44 -11.21 10.86
C CYS A 231 -1.46 -12.27 9.77
N LEU A 232 -2.46 -12.23 8.88
CA LEU A 232 -2.68 -13.22 7.82
C LEU A 232 -3.00 -14.65 8.31
N ASP A 233 -2.90 -14.93 9.62
CA ASP A 233 -3.36 -16.17 10.22
C ASP A 233 -4.85 -16.08 10.59
N ARG A 234 -5.67 -16.83 9.86
CA ARG A 234 -7.14 -16.83 10.01
C ARG A 234 -7.62 -17.64 11.22
N ASN A 235 -6.76 -18.50 11.75
CA ASN A 235 -7.07 -19.35 12.89
C ASN A 235 -6.85 -18.63 14.21
N LEU A 236 -6.14 -17.49 14.19
CA LEU A 236 -5.99 -16.66 15.35
C LEU A 236 -7.35 -16.11 15.80
N LYS A 237 -7.73 -16.43 17.04
CA LYS A 237 -8.93 -15.91 17.68
C LYS A 237 -8.57 -15.16 18.96
N LEU A 238 -9.12 -13.96 19.11
CA LEU A 238 -8.96 -13.17 20.33
C LEU A 238 -10.17 -13.41 21.22
N LEU A 239 -9.92 -13.98 22.40
CA LEU A 239 -10.98 -14.41 23.33
C LEU A 239 -11.57 -13.27 24.17
N HIS A 240 -10.84 -12.16 24.30
CA HIS A 240 -11.31 -10.99 25.04
C HIS A 240 -11.83 -9.95 24.07
N LYS A 241 -12.99 -9.38 24.38
CA LYS A 241 -13.53 -8.19 23.72
C LYS A 241 -13.68 -7.11 24.80
N PRO A 242 -13.05 -5.93 24.64
CA PRO A 242 -13.17 -4.85 25.61
C PRO A 242 -14.62 -4.37 25.68
N GLU A 243 -15.05 -3.85 26.83
CA GLU A 243 -16.41 -3.35 27.01
C GLU A 243 -16.52 -1.86 26.64
N LYS A 244 -15.47 -1.07 26.93
CA LYS A 244 -15.53 0.40 26.81
C LYS A 244 -14.59 0.92 25.74
N SER A 245 -13.33 0.51 25.76
CA SER A 245 -12.33 1.11 24.87
C SER A 245 -12.62 0.77 23.39
N PRO A 246 -12.64 1.77 22.48
CA PRO A 246 -12.88 1.52 21.07
C PRO A 246 -11.77 0.66 20.43
N VAL A 247 -12.15 -0.11 19.42
CA VAL A 247 -11.24 -1.00 18.67
C VAL A 247 -11.41 -0.80 17.18
N ILE A 248 -10.32 -0.55 16.46
CA ILE A 248 -10.27 -0.66 14.99
C ILE A 248 -9.69 -2.02 14.63
N CYS A 249 -10.46 -2.84 13.92
CA CYS A 249 -10.11 -4.22 13.61
C CYS A 249 -9.96 -4.40 12.09
N TYR A 250 -8.71 -4.55 11.63
CA TYR A 250 -8.33 -4.87 10.24
C TYR A 250 -8.32 -6.36 9.95
N GLN A 251 -8.52 -7.20 10.97
CA GLN A 251 -8.70 -8.65 10.80
C GLN A 251 -9.99 -9.09 11.51
N PRO A 252 -11.16 -8.89 10.88
CA PRO A 252 -12.44 -9.22 11.50
C PRO A 252 -12.55 -10.67 11.97
N SER A 253 -11.82 -11.57 11.31
CA SER A 253 -11.74 -12.99 11.66
C SER A 253 -11.23 -13.30 13.05
N CYS A 254 -10.50 -12.39 13.69
CA CYS A 254 -10.10 -12.56 15.09
C CYS A 254 -11.30 -12.65 16.03
N TYR A 255 -12.47 -12.13 15.62
CA TYR A 255 -13.67 -12.01 16.46
C TYR A 255 -14.94 -12.58 15.82
N LEU A 256 -15.03 -12.52 14.49
CA LEU A 256 -16.17 -13.04 13.75
C LEU A 256 -15.89 -14.48 13.34
N GLU A 257 -16.91 -15.33 13.44
CA GLU A 257 -16.89 -16.61 12.77
C GLU A 257 -16.96 -16.37 11.26
N SER A 258 -16.00 -16.90 10.55
CA SER A 258 -15.92 -16.84 9.10
C SER A 258 -15.85 -18.25 8.57
N SER A 259 -16.70 -18.60 7.61
CA SER A 259 -16.57 -19.85 6.88
C SER A 259 -15.25 -19.85 6.12
N THR A 260 -14.34 -20.74 6.52
CA THR A 260 -13.13 -21.05 5.78
C THR A 260 -13.53 -21.81 4.52
N LEU A 261 -13.74 -21.11 3.41
CA LEU A 261 -13.59 -21.77 2.12
C LEU A 261 -12.09 -21.87 1.84
N SER A 262 -11.65 -23.11 1.61
CA SER A 262 -10.30 -23.41 1.16
C SER A 262 -10.01 -22.62 -0.10
N CYS A 263 -8.79 -22.09 -0.19
CA CYS A 263 -8.27 -21.33 -1.32
C CYS A 263 -8.04 -22.20 -2.58
N GLU A 264 -8.68 -23.36 -2.66
CA GLU A 264 -8.58 -24.25 -3.81
C GLU A 264 -9.67 -23.85 -4.81
N ASP A 265 -9.24 -23.25 -5.91
CA ASP A 265 -9.95 -23.26 -7.21
C ASP A 265 -11.17 -22.34 -7.45
N GLN A 266 -11.15 -21.05 -7.07
CA GLN A 266 -12.16 -20.10 -7.62
C GLN A 266 -11.64 -18.88 -8.39
N HIS A 267 -10.34 -18.58 -8.36
CA HIS A 267 -9.81 -17.37 -9.03
C HIS A 267 -8.85 -17.63 -10.18
N SER A 268 -8.48 -18.89 -10.44
CA SER A 268 -7.64 -19.26 -11.59
C SER A 268 -8.30 -18.97 -12.95
N ASN A 269 -9.62 -18.68 -12.97
CA ASN A 269 -10.40 -18.37 -14.16
C ASN A 269 -11.12 -17.01 -14.13
N MET A 270 -10.72 -16.05 -13.27
CA MET A 270 -11.28 -14.70 -13.36
C MET A 270 -10.86 -14.05 -14.68
N LEU A 271 -11.80 -14.01 -15.62
CA LEU A 271 -11.62 -13.38 -16.91
C LEU A 271 -11.38 -11.87 -16.70
N VAL A 272 -10.38 -11.32 -17.39
CA VAL A 272 -10.33 -9.88 -17.67
C VAL A 272 -11.45 -9.58 -18.67
N LYS A 273 -12.70 -9.53 -18.21
CA LYS A 273 -13.85 -9.17 -19.06
C LYS A 273 -13.91 -7.66 -19.27
N SER A 274 -13.57 -6.89 -18.24
CA SER A 274 -13.55 -5.43 -18.32
C SER A 274 -12.30 -4.93 -19.05
N ASP A 275 -12.50 -4.00 -19.97
CA ASP A 275 -11.43 -3.35 -20.72
C ASP A 275 -10.50 -2.55 -19.77
N PRO A 276 -9.18 -2.87 -19.72
CA PRO A 276 -8.22 -2.11 -18.92
C PRO A 276 -8.22 -0.61 -19.22
N LEU A 277 -8.40 -0.19 -20.47
CA LEU A 277 -8.40 1.23 -20.81
C LEU A 277 -9.63 1.95 -20.23
N GLU A 278 -10.78 1.29 -20.21
CA GLU A 278 -11.98 1.84 -19.59
C GLU A 278 -11.83 1.93 -18.06
N ILE A 279 -11.24 0.92 -17.41
CA ILE A 279 -10.94 1.00 -15.96
C ILE A 279 -9.99 2.17 -15.68
N PHE A 280 -8.92 2.30 -16.46
CA PHE A 280 -7.99 3.43 -16.37
C PHE A 280 -8.74 4.76 -16.51
N ARG A 281 -9.56 4.91 -17.55
CA ARG A 281 -10.37 6.12 -17.78
C ARG A 281 -11.28 6.43 -16.60
N ARG A 282 -12.00 5.43 -16.07
CA ARG A 282 -12.89 5.58 -14.91
C ARG A 282 -12.15 6.12 -13.70
N ILE A 283 -10.95 5.61 -13.41
CA ILE A 283 -10.13 6.12 -12.31
C ILE A 283 -9.82 7.60 -12.53
N LYS A 284 -9.39 8.00 -13.73
CA LYS A 284 -9.02 9.38 -14.04
C LYS A 284 -10.21 10.33 -13.98
N GLU A 285 -11.36 9.94 -14.50
CA GLU A 285 -12.45 10.86 -14.83
C GLU A 285 -13.65 10.77 -13.88
N GLU A 286 -14.03 9.58 -13.42
CA GLU A 286 -15.29 9.38 -12.69
C GLU A 286 -15.18 9.72 -11.19
N PRO A 287 -16.28 10.07 -10.51
CA PRO A 287 -16.28 10.25 -9.05
C PRO A 287 -15.79 9.01 -8.30
N VAL A 288 -15.12 9.23 -7.16
CA VAL A 288 -14.68 8.13 -6.28
C VAL A 288 -15.92 7.36 -5.78
N GLY A 289 -15.85 6.03 -5.81
CA GLY A 289 -16.96 5.15 -5.46
C GLY A 289 -17.80 4.68 -6.65
N THR A 290 -17.60 5.24 -7.85
CA THR A 290 -18.17 4.66 -9.09
C THR A 290 -17.59 3.26 -9.30
N PRO A 291 -18.40 2.23 -9.63
CA PRO A 291 -17.89 0.90 -9.94
C PRO A 291 -16.81 0.93 -11.03
N LEU A 292 -15.64 0.38 -10.73
CA LEU A 292 -14.50 0.39 -11.64
C LEU A 292 -14.60 -0.72 -12.68
N ALA A 293 -15.10 -1.89 -12.30
CA ALA A 293 -15.18 -3.06 -13.19
C ALA A 293 -16.54 -3.75 -13.08
N ASP A 294 -16.79 -4.68 -14.00
CA ASP A 294 -18.02 -5.45 -14.02
C ASP A 294 -17.99 -6.55 -12.95
N GLU A 295 -19.16 -7.00 -12.52
CA GLU A 295 -19.29 -8.09 -11.55
C GLU A 295 -18.64 -9.39 -12.06
N GLY A 296 -17.98 -10.12 -11.16
CA GLY A 296 -17.21 -11.33 -11.43
C GLY A 296 -15.85 -11.11 -12.08
N CYS A 297 -15.36 -9.86 -12.17
CA CYS A 297 -14.06 -9.52 -12.77
C CYS A 297 -12.97 -9.27 -11.73
N LEU A 298 -11.70 -9.41 -12.13
CA LEU A 298 -10.53 -9.21 -11.26
C LEU A 298 -10.53 -7.89 -10.47
N TYR A 299 -11.00 -6.80 -11.09
CA TYR A 299 -10.98 -5.46 -10.51
C TYR A 299 -12.27 -5.10 -9.76
N GLU A 300 -13.25 -6.01 -9.69
CA GLU A 300 -14.51 -5.76 -8.97
C GLU A 300 -14.31 -5.49 -7.48
N VAL A 301 -13.19 -5.96 -6.93
CA VAL A 301 -12.80 -5.81 -5.51
C VAL A 301 -12.55 -4.35 -5.12
N TYR A 302 -12.51 -3.45 -6.10
CA TYR A 302 -12.43 -2.01 -5.92
C TYR A 302 -13.79 -1.32 -6.09
N ASN A 303 -14.88 -2.04 -6.38
CA ASN A 303 -16.24 -1.50 -6.57
C ASN A 303 -16.88 -1.13 -5.22
N ASN A 304 -16.20 -0.30 -4.45
CA ASN A 304 -16.69 0.22 -3.18
C ASN A 304 -16.42 1.71 -3.06
N LYS A 305 -17.05 2.34 -2.07
CA LYS A 305 -17.01 3.79 -1.86
C LYS A 305 -15.61 4.38 -1.65
N PHE A 306 -14.61 3.57 -1.33
CA PHE A 306 -13.24 4.00 -1.07
C PHE A 306 -12.25 3.62 -2.18
N TRP A 307 -12.68 2.82 -3.17
CA TRP A 307 -11.80 2.19 -4.15
C TRP A 307 -10.57 1.55 -3.48
N THR A 308 -10.81 0.84 -2.38
CA THR A 308 -9.79 0.04 -1.70
C THR A 308 -10.07 -1.43 -1.95
N PRO A 309 -9.06 -2.28 -2.22
CA PRO A 309 -9.35 -3.69 -2.41
C PRO A 309 -9.93 -4.25 -1.10
N ASP A 310 -11.02 -4.99 -1.22
CA ASP A 310 -11.54 -5.79 -0.11
C ASP A 310 -10.41 -6.70 0.40
N CYS A 311 -10.14 -6.63 1.71
CA CYS A 311 -9.12 -7.47 2.30
C CYS A 311 -9.64 -8.89 2.23
N ASP A 312 -8.85 -9.72 1.56
CA ASP A 312 -9.16 -11.09 1.28
C ASP A 312 -10.30 -11.35 0.26
N ILE A 313 -9.93 -11.25 -1.01
CA ILE A 313 -10.64 -11.85 -2.17
C ILE A 313 -10.92 -13.37 -1.99
N LEU A 314 -10.32 -13.99 -0.97
CA LEU A 314 -10.51 -15.39 -0.54
C LEU A 314 -11.68 -15.59 0.44
N TRP A 315 -12.42 -14.53 0.78
CA TRP A 315 -13.49 -14.59 1.76
C TRP A 315 -14.81 -14.37 1.04
N ASN A 316 -15.81 -15.19 1.35
CA ASN A 316 -17.19 -15.01 0.90
C ASN A 316 -17.87 -13.77 1.55
N ASN A 317 -17.08 -12.78 1.96
CA ASN A 317 -17.50 -11.54 2.61
C ASN A 317 -17.82 -10.43 1.62
N ARG A 318 -18.04 -10.73 0.32
CA ARG A 318 -18.53 -9.75 -0.67
C ARG A 318 -19.81 -9.03 -0.22
N ASN A 319 -20.58 -9.67 0.67
CA ASN A 319 -21.82 -9.12 1.21
C ASN A 319 -21.63 -8.32 2.50
N LEU A 320 -20.42 -8.27 3.09
CA LEU A 320 -20.16 -7.44 4.26
C LEU A 320 -19.75 -6.03 3.80
N PRO A 321 -20.29 -4.98 4.45
CA PRO A 321 -19.90 -3.62 4.14
C PRO A 321 -18.41 -3.41 4.47
N MET A 322 -17.76 -2.52 3.72
CA MET A 322 -16.34 -2.15 3.91
C MET A 322 -16.00 -1.74 5.34
N LEU A 323 -16.94 -1.09 6.00
CA LEU A 323 -16.91 -0.72 7.40
C LEU A 323 -18.19 -1.20 8.06
N SER A 324 -18.05 -1.86 9.20
CA SER A 324 -19.18 -2.21 10.06
C SER A 324 -18.81 -1.93 11.51
N GLN A 325 -19.80 -1.58 12.32
CA GLN A 325 -19.63 -1.32 13.74
C GLN A 325 -20.48 -2.30 14.54
N LYS A 326 -19.89 -2.91 15.58
CA LYS A 326 -20.60 -3.75 16.55
C LYS A 326 -20.05 -3.50 17.94
N ASP A 327 -20.88 -2.96 18.80
CA ASP A 327 -20.50 -2.46 20.13
C ASP A 327 -19.40 -1.38 19.97
N ASN A 328 -18.31 -1.49 20.72
CA ASN A 328 -17.12 -0.62 20.65
C ASN A 328 -16.13 -0.98 19.51
N MET A 329 -16.49 -1.86 18.59
CA MET A 329 -15.57 -2.33 17.54
C MET A 329 -15.98 -1.86 16.16
N THR A 330 -15.02 -1.28 15.44
CA THR A 330 -15.10 -0.98 14.01
C THR A 330 -14.33 -2.04 13.24
N PHE A 331 -15.03 -2.85 12.46
CA PHE A 331 -14.43 -3.83 11.56
C PHE A 331 -14.18 -3.21 10.18
N CYS A 332 -12.94 -3.33 9.72
CA CYS A 332 -12.52 -2.94 8.39
C CYS A 332 -12.42 -4.19 7.51
N ASN A 333 -13.31 -4.34 6.53
CA ASN A 333 -13.31 -5.45 5.57
C ASN A 333 -12.35 -5.19 4.40
N GLY A 334 -11.20 -4.62 4.70
CA GLY A 334 -10.43 -3.83 3.75
C GLY A 334 -9.35 -3.09 4.48
N TRP A 335 -8.37 -2.62 3.73
CA TRP A 335 -7.30 -1.85 4.34
C TRP A 335 -7.74 -0.39 4.36
N ILE A 336 -8.73 -0.06 5.18
CA ILE A 336 -9.30 1.28 5.26
C ILE A 336 -8.33 2.27 5.91
N LEU A 337 -8.07 3.42 5.29
CA LEU A 337 -7.13 4.40 5.82
C LEU A 337 -7.72 5.16 7.03
N PRO A 338 -6.90 5.58 8.02
CA PRO A 338 -7.38 6.35 9.17
C PRO A 338 -8.13 7.63 8.77
N GLN A 339 -7.72 8.27 7.67
CA GLN A 339 -8.38 9.45 7.11
C GLN A 339 -9.84 9.16 6.74
N TYR A 340 -10.14 7.96 6.23
CA TYR A 340 -11.52 7.54 5.98
C TYR A 340 -12.26 7.24 7.27
N LEU A 341 -11.61 6.59 8.24
CA LEU A 341 -12.22 6.33 9.54
C LEU A 341 -12.61 7.65 10.24
N ILE A 342 -11.74 8.66 10.20
CA ILE A 342 -12.02 9.99 10.75
C ILE A 342 -13.17 10.66 9.99
N ARG A 343 -13.10 10.69 8.66
CA ARG A 343 -14.11 11.35 7.81
C ARG A 343 -15.50 10.78 8.02
N GLU A 344 -15.60 9.48 8.25
CA GLU A 344 -16.87 8.76 8.43
C GLU A 344 -17.29 8.67 9.91
N GLY A 345 -16.53 9.26 10.84
CA GLY A 345 -16.87 9.30 12.26
C GLY A 345 -16.60 8.01 13.04
N TYR A 346 -15.80 7.08 12.50
CA TYR A 346 -15.39 5.84 13.19
C TYR A 346 -14.11 5.97 14.00
N LEU A 347 -13.37 7.08 13.85
CA LEU A 347 -12.15 7.37 14.59
C LEU A 347 -12.16 8.83 15.04
N GLU A 348 -12.33 9.05 16.33
CA GLU A 348 -12.22 10.37 16.96
C GLU A 348 -10.75 10.69 17.23
N VAL A 349 -10.32 11.92 16.93
CA VAL A 349 -8.90 12.35 16.92
C VAL A 349 -8.71 13.77 17.42
#